data_AF-A0A3B0VJ12-F1
#
_entry.id   AF-A0A3B0VJ12-F1
#
_cell.length_a   1.000
_cell.length_b   1.000
_cell.length_c   1.000
_cell.angle_alpha   90.00
_cell.angle_beta   90.00
_cell.angle_gamma   90.00
#
_symmetry.space_group_name_H-M   'P 1'
#
loop_
_entity.id
_entity.type
_entity.pdbx_description
1 polymer ?
#
loop_
_entity_poly.entity_id
_entity_poly.type
_entity_poly.pdbx_seq_one_letter_code
_entity_poly.pdbx_strand_id
1 'polypeptide(L)'
;MGLENVGLEAFVKDKLPYLKGHKCPLIVNVLGDSIEEYRHLAAGLDQEEGISALELNISCPNVKKGGVAFGSQPGLAEELTSTVRQATSLPLIVKLSPNVSDIGAMARAAEAGGANAVSLINTLIGMAIDIRLRRPVLANITGGLSGPAIKPVALRMVWQAADAVSIPVIGIGGISTWQDAMEFILAGASAIQVGTANFFNPASVDEIQAGIRRYMRENNIDQLQNLIGAAKGGK
;
A
#
# COMPACT_ATOMS: atom_id res chain seq x y z
N MET A 1 -13.90 -4.90 4.03
CA MET A 1 -14.71 -4.60 2.83
C MET A 1 -14.39 -5.65 1.78
N GLY A 2 -15.39 -6.33 1.21
CA GLY A 2 -15.22 -7.44 0.26
C GLY A 2 -14.95 -6.97 -1.17
N LEU A 3 -14.11 -5.96 -1.36
CA LEU A 3 -13.68 -5.46 -2.68
C LEU A 3 -14.78 -4.84 -3.57
N GLU A 4 -15.82 -4.29 -2.96
CA GLU A 4 -16.89 -3.61 -3.70
C GLU A 4 -16.33 -2.43 -4.52
N ASN A 5 -16.53 -2.49 -5.84
CA ASN A 5 -16.06 -1.49 -6.80
C ASN A 5 -16.99 -1.46 -8.03
N VAL A 6 -16.87 -0.40 -8.83
CA VAL A 6 -17.74 -0.18 -10.00
C VAL A 6 -17.30 -0.92 -11.27
N GLY A 7 -16.18 -1.64 -11.22
CA GLY A 7 -15.54 -2.24 -12.39
C GLY A 7 -14.77 -1.23 -13.25
N LEU A 8 -13.94 -1.74 -14.15
CA LEU A 8 -13.05 -0.92 -14.99
C LEU A 8 -13.83 0.05 -15.88
N GLU A 9 -14.82 -0.44 -16.62
CA GLU A 9 -15.56 0.37 -17.61
C GLU A 9 -16.26 1.57 -16.96
N ALA A 10 -16.98 1.36 -15.85
CA ALA A 10 -17.64 2.44 -15.13
C ALA A 10 -16.65 3.33 -14.38
N PHE A 11 -15.52 2.81 -13.91
CA PHE A 11 -14.46 3.63 -13.34
C PHE A 11 -13.91 4.62 -14.38
N VAL A 12 -13.54 4.13 -15.57
CA VAL A 12 -13.02 4.95 -16.67
C VAL A 12 -14.05 5.96 -17.15
N LYS A 13 -15.29 5.54 -17.34
CA LYS A 13 -16.36 6.40 -17.86
C LYS A 13 -16.84 7.45 -16.85
N ASP A 14 -17.07 7.04 -15.61
CA ASP A 14 -17.86 7.84 -14.66
C ASP A 14 -17.03 8.42 -13.50
N LYS A 15 -15.90 7.79 -13.12
CA LYS A 15 -15.09 8.22 -11.96
C LYS A 15 -13.83 8.95 -12.37
N LEU A 16 -13.13 8.42 -13.36
CA LEU A 16 -11.85 8.95 -13.78
C LEU A 16 -11.93 10.42 -14.28
N PRO A 17 -12.95 10.87 -15.04
CA PRO A 17 -13.03 12.26 -15.46
C PRO A 17 -13.12 13.25 -14.29
N TYR A 18 -13.85 12.88 -13.23
CA TYR A 18 -13.90 13.66 -12.00
C TYR A 18 -12.53 13.70 -11.31
N LEU A 19 -11.86 12.55 -11.20
CA LEU A 19 -10.56 12.45 -10.54
C LEU A 19 -9.46 13.23 -11.29
N LYS A 20 -9.47 13.22 -12.62
CA LYS A 20 -8.56 14.02 -13.48
C LYS A 20 -8.73 15.54 -13.25
N GLY A 21 -9.87 15.99 -12.72
CA GLY A 21 -10.11 17.39 -12.38
C GLY A 21 -9.31 17.90 -11.18
N HIS A 22 -8.69 17.01 -10.39
CA HIS A 22 -7.85 17.40 -9.26
C HIS A 22 -6.40 17.65 -9.67
N LYS A 23 -5.70 18.55 -8.96
CA LYS A 23 -4.30 18.91 -9.22
C LYS A 23 -3.28 17.94 -8.61
N CYS A 24 -3.71 16.76 -8.16
CA CYS A 24 -2.83 15.77 -7.53
C CYS A 24 -2.58 14.58 -8.46
N PRO A 25 -1.37 14.00 -8.44
CA PRO A 25 -1.10 12.74 -9.14
C PRO A 25 -2.07 11.64 -8.69
N LEU A 26 -2.67 10.94 -9.64
CA LEU A 26 -3.63 9.87 -9.37
C LEU A 26 -2.94 8.51 -9.41
N ILE A 27 -2.99 7.78 -8.30
CA ILE A 27 -2.53 6.38 -8.22
C ILE A 27 -3.78 5.49 -8.16
N VAL A 28 -3.95 4.61 -9.15
CA VAL A 28 -5.11 3.71 -9.21
C VAL A 28 -4.75 2.38 -8.58
N ASN A 29 -5.46 1.99 -7.51
CA ASN A 29 -5.31 0.66 -6.91
C ASN A 29 -5.98 -0.39 -7.81
N VAL A 30 -5.25 -1.43 -8.19
CA VAL A 30 -5.70 -2.51 -9.07
C VAL A 30 -5.76 -3.81 -8.31
N LEU A 31 -6.87 -4.52 -8.46
CA LEU A 31 -7.06 -5.84 -7.89
C LEU A 31 -7.82 -6.71 -8.90
N GLY A 32 -7.27 -7.88 -9.17
CA GLY A 32 -7.90 -8.93 -9.97
C GLY A 32 -7.88 -10.27 -9.24
N ASP A 33 -8.64 -11.22 -9.76
CA ASP A 33 -8.76 -12.58 -9.25
C ASP A 33 -7.76 -13.56 -9.91
N SER A 34 -7.06 -13.13 -10.97
CA SER A 34 -6.04 -13.93 -11.67
C SER A 34 -4.99 -13.04 -12.33
N ILE A 35 -3.83 -13.60 -12.66
CA ILE A 35 -2.74 -12.86 -13.35
C ILE A 35 -3.26 -12.20 -14.64
N GLU A 36 -4.04 -12.92 -15.45
CA GLU A 36 -4.61 -12.37 -16.68
C GLU A 36 -5.60 -11.23 -16.43
N GLU A 37 -6.34 -11.27 -15.33
CA GLU A 37 -7.24 -10.16 -14.97
C GLU A 37 -6.44 -8.93 -14.52
N TYR A 38 -5.40 -9.08 -13.71
CA TYR A 38 -4.49 -7.96 -13.41
C TYR A 38 -3.89 -7.38 -14.68
N ARG A 39 -3.46 -8.23 -15.62
CA ARG A 39 -2.91 -7.83 -16.92
C ARG A 39 -3.93 -7.04 -17.73
N HIS A 40 -5.17 -7.52 -17.81
CA HIS A 40 -6.26 -6.86 -18.52
C HIS A 40 -6.61 -5.49 -17.91
N LEU A 41 -6.74 -5.43 -16.58
CA LEU A 41 -7.03 -4.19 -15.86
C LEU A 41 -5.92 -3.15 -16.07
N ALA A 42 -4.66 -3.57 -15.95
CA ALA A 42 -3.52 -2.68 -16.16
C ALA A 42 -3.46 -2.16 -17.61
N ALA A 43 -3.65 -3.03 -18.61
CA ALA A 43 -3.66 -2.62 -20.01
C ALA A 43 -4.80 -1.64 -20.33
N GLY A 44 -5.98 -1.85 -19.78
CA GLY A 44 -7.11 -0.93 -19.95
C GLY A 44 -6.86 0.44 -19.31
N LEU A 45 -6.24 0.48 -18.13
CA LEU A 45 -5.87 1.73 -17.47
C LEU A 45 -4.71 2.45 -18.17
N ASP A 46 -3.79 1.74 -18.82
CA ASP A 46 -2.67 2.33 -19.57
C ASP A 46 -3.12 3.17 -20.77
N GLN A 47 -4.33 2.92 -21.29
CA GLN A 47 -4.91 3.70 -22.39
C GLN A 47 -5.45 5.06 -21.92
N GLU A 48 -5.54 5.29 -20.61
CA GLU A 48 -6.17 6.46 -20.03
C GLU A 48 -5.16 7.50 -19.57
N GLU A 49 -5.33 8.73 -20.06
CA GLU A 49 -4.50 9.86 -19.60
C GLU A 49 -4.80 10.24 -18.14
N GLY A 50 -3.87 10.92 -17.47
CA GLY A 50 -4.10 11.47 -16.13
C GLY A 50 -3.96 10.47 -14.98
N ILE A 51 -3.63 9.21 -15.27
CA ILE A 51 -3.17 8.24 -14.28
C ILE A 51 -1.65 8.37 -14.14
N SER A 52 -1.15 8.53 -12.91
CA SER A 52 0.28 8.72 -12.65
C SER A 52 1.00 7.44 -12.25
N ALA A 53 0.28 6.46 -11.70
CA ALA A 53 0.81 5.12 -11.38
C ALA A 53 -0.33 4.13 -11.13
N LEU A 54 -0.01 2.84 -11.17
CA LEU A 54 -0.87 1.77 -10.69
C LEU A 54 -0.31 1.18 -9.39
N GLU A 55 -1.19 0.89 -8.43
CA GLU A 55 -0.84 0.16 -7.21
C GLU A 55 -1.48 -1.23 -7.24
N LEU A 56 -0.69 -2.29 -7.50
CA LEU A 56 -1.14 -3.67 -7.55
C LEU A 56 -1.37 -4.21 -6.13
N ASN A 57 -2.63 -4.47 -5.79
CA ASN A 57 -3.01 -5.02 -4.50
C ASN A 57 -2.96 -6.55 -4.50
N ILE A 58 -1.77 -7.10 -4.29
CA ILE A 58 -1.54 -8.54 -4.30
C ILE A 58 -1.91 -9.23 -2.97
N SER A 59 -2.49 -8.49 -2.02
CA SER A 59 -2.64 -8.93 -0.63
C SER A 59 -4.01 -9.53 -0.31
N CYS A 60 -4.97 -9.58 -1.24
CA CYS A 60 -6.35 -9.82 -0.87
C CYS A 60 -6.63 -11.30 -0.54
N PRO A 61 -7.06 -11.61 0.69
CA PRO A 61 -7.31 -12.99 1.11
C PRO A 61 -8.64 -13.57 0.60
N ASN A 62 -9.50 -12.75 -0.02
CA ASN A 62 -10.88 -13.12 -0.36
C ASN A 62 -11.05 -13.67 -1.78
N VAL A 63 -9.96 -13.77 -2.55
CA VAL A 63 -9.99 -14.29 -3.92
C VAL A 63 -9.99 -15.81 -3.87
N LYS A 64 -11.09 -16.45 -4.28
CA LYS A 64 -11.26 -17.91 -4.28
C LYS A 64 -10.28 -18.65 -5.21
N LYS A 65 -9.57 -17.92 -6.08
CA LYS A 65 -8.55 -18.43 -7.02
C LYS A 65 -7.22 -17.65 -6.91
N GLY A 66 -6.54 -17.70 -5.77
CA GLY A 66 -5.09 -17.40 -5.72
C GLY A 66 -4.64 -16.07 -5.11
N GLY A 67 -5.54 -15.17 -4.67
CA GLY A 67 -5.15 -13.89 -4.05
C GLY A 67 -4.30 -14.03 -2.78
N VAL A 68 -4.59 -15.03 -1.93
CA VAL A 68 -3.73 -15.36 -0.77
C VAL A 68 -2.34 -15.80 -1.23
N ALA A 69 -2.23 -16.50 -2.37
CA ALA A 69 -0.98 -17.06 -2.85
C ALA A 69 -0.04 -15.97 -3.41
N PHE A 70 -0.57 -15.01 -4.19
CA PHE A 70 0.25 -13.89 -4.70
C PHE A 70 0.88 -13.07 -3.57
N GLY A 71 0.12 -12.80 -2.51
CA GLY A 71 0.59 -11.99 -1.38
C GLY A 71 1.45 -12.73 -0.36
N SER A 72 1.69 -14.04 -0.53
CA SER A 72 2.44 -14.87 0.44
C SER A 72 3.57 -15.70 -0.16
N GLN A 73 3.67 -15.78 -1.48
CA GLN A 73 4.68 -16.55 -2.18
C GLN A 73 5.51 -15.63 -3.08
N PRO A 74 6.81 -15.45 -2.80
CA PRO A 74 7.67 -14.57 -3.60
C PRO A 74 7.65 -14.88 -5.10
N GLY A 75 7.75 -16.15 -5.51
CA GLY A 75 7.74 -16.51 -6.93
C GLY A 75 6.46 -16.10 -7.67
N LEU A 76 5.29 -16.23 -7.03
CA LEU A 76 4.02 -15.80 -7.62
C LEU A 76 3.88 -14.27 -7.65
N ALA A 77 4.45 -13.56 -6.66
CA ALA A 77 4.48 -12.11 -6.67
C ALA A 77 5.36 -11.57 -7.81
N GLU A 78 6.51 -12.19 -8.04
CA GLU A 78 7.40 -11.86 -9.17
C GLU A 78 6.72 -12.15 -10.51
N GLU A 79 6.14 -13.33 -10.69
CA GLU A 79 5.41 -13.72 -11.90
C GLU A 79 4.29 -12.74 -12.23
N LEU A 80 3.42 -12.45 -11.25
CA LEU A 80 2.33 -11.50 -11.40
C LEU A 80 2.86 -10.10 -11.76
N THR A 81 3.86 -9.60 -11.04
CA THR A 81 4.42 -8.27 -11.28
C THR A 81 5.03 -8.17 -12.67
N SER A 82 5.80 -9.19 -13.09
CA SER A 82 6.43 -9.24 -14.42
C SER A 82 5.41 -9.28 -15.56
N THR A 83 4.31 -10.02 -15.38
CA THR A 83 3.26 -10.13 -16.38
C THR A 83 2.47 -8.83 -16.51
N VAL A 84 2.18 -8.16 -15.39
CA VAL A 84 1.54 -6.84 -15.42
C VAL A 84 2.47 -5.78 -15.99
N ARG A 85 3.77 -5.84 -15.67
CA ARG A 85 4.77 -4.91 -16.20
C ARG A 85 4.82 -4.91 -17.72
N GLN A 86 4.60 -6.05 -18.36
CA GLN A 86 4.55 -6.18 -19.83
C GLN A 86 3.29 -5.55 -20.45
N ALA A 87 2.25 -5.28 -19.67
CA ALA A 87 0.95 -4.81 -20.14
C ALA A 87 0.68 -3.32 -19.93
N THR A 88 1.59 -2.61 -19.28
CA THR A 88 1.46 -1.18 -18.99
C THR A 88 2.82 -0.51 -19.08
N SER A 89 2.85 0.79 -19.37
CA SER A 89 4.03 1.65 -19.27
C SER A 89 4.02 2.55 -18.03
N LEU A 90 2.87 2.67 -17.35
CA LEU A 90 2.72 3.43 -16.11
C LEU A 90 3.64 2.90 -15.00
N PRO A 91 4.12 3.75 -14.08
CA PRO A 91 4.83 3.31 -12.89
C PRO A 91 4.01 2.28 -12.10
N LEU A 92 4.65 1.19 -11.70
CA LEU A 92 4.02 0.11 -10.93
C LEU A 92 4.48 0.12 -9.48
N ILE A 93 3.50 0.19 -8.57
CA ILE A 93 3.68 0.04 -7.14
C ILE A 93 3.08 -1.31 -6.74
N VAL A 94 3.81 -2.16 -6.02
CA VAL A 94 3.26 -3.44 -5.53
C VAL A 94 2.96 -3.36 -4.04
N LYS A 95 1.68 -3.55 -3.67
CA LYS A 95 1.20 -3.45 -2.29
C LYS A 95 1.28 -4.79 -1.57
N LEU A 96 2.21 -4.89 -0.63
CA LEU A 96 2.57 -6.14 0.03
C LEU A 96 1.70 -6.46 1.26
N SER A 97 1.46 -7.75 1.45
CA SER A 97 0.73 -8.29 2.59
C SER A 97 1.65 -8.40 3.81
N PRO A 98 1.17 -8.08 5.02
CA PRO A 98 1.92 -8.35 6.24
C PRO A 98 1.81 -9.81 6.71
N ASN A 99 0.97 -10.62 6.07
CA ASN A 99 0.67 -11.99 6.50
C ASN A 99 1.68 -12.98 5.90
N VAL A 100 2.97 -12.69 6.07
CA VAL A 100 4.11 -13.43 5.50
C VAL A 100 5.21 -13.62 6.53
N SER A 101 6.02 -14.66 6.37
CA SER A 101 7.17 -14.92 7.25
C SER A 101 8.33 -13.98 7.00
N ASP A 102 8.57 -13.60 5.73
CA ASP A 102 9.67 -12.72 5.32
C ASP A 102 9.15 -11.66 4.33
N ILE A 103 9.01 -10.43 4.82
CA ILE A 103 8.56 -9.29 4.00
C ILE A 103 9.64 -8.81 3.03
N GLY A 104 10.92 -9.00 3.36
CA GLY A 104 12.04 -8.63 2.50
C GLY A 104 12.11 -9.53 1.26
N ALA A 105 11.82 -10.82 1.41
CA ALA A 105 11.69 -11.74 0.27
C ALA A 105 10.55 -11.34 -0.68
N MET A 106 9.40 -10.94 -0.14
CA MET A 106 8.28 -10.44 -0.96
C MET A 106 8.64 -9.13 -1.69
N ALA A 107 9.33 -8.21 -1.01
CA ALA A 107 9.77 -6.96 -1.62
C ALA A 107 10.77 -7.19 -2.76
N ARG A 108 11.77 -8.06 -2.57
CA ARG A 108 12.73 -8.44 -3.62
C ARG A 108 12.05 -9.09 -4.83
N ALA A 109 11.06 -9.94 -4.61
CA ALA A 109 10.31 -10.55 -5.69
C ALA A 109 9.51 -9.52 -6.51
N ALA A 110 8.88 -8.54 -5.84
CA ALA A 110 8.21 -7.44 -6.53
C ALA A 110 9.21 -6.59 -7.35
N GLU A 111 10.38 -6.27 -6.76
CA GLU A 111 11.46 -5.56 -7.46
C GLU A 111 11.96 -6.34 -8.69
N ALA A 112 12.23 -7.65 -8.54
CA ALA A 112 12.67 -8.53 -9.62
C ALA A 112 11.62 -8.62 -10.75
N GLY A 113 10.33 -8.58 -10.41
CA GLY A 113 9.23 -8.53 -11.37
C GLY A 113 9.08 -7.18 -12.08
N GLY A 114 9.87 -6.17 -11.75
CA GLY A 114 9.87 -4.86 -12.41
C GLY A 114 8.98 -3.80 -11.74
N ALA A 115 8.67 -3.96 -10.46
CA ALA A 115 8.04 -2.89 -9.68
C ALA A 115 8.95 -1.65 -9.63
N ASN A 116 8.35 -0.47 -9.75
CA ASN A 116 9.06 0.81 -9.58
C ASN A 116 9.13 1.24 -8.11
N ALA A 117 8.20 0.74 -7.27
CA ALA A 117 8.19 0.92 -5.84
C ALA A 117 7.38 -0.20 -5.18
N VAL A 118 7.52 -0.37 -3.87
CA VAL A 118 6.62 -1.21 -3.07
C VAL A 118 5.89 -0.36 -2.05
N SER A 119 4.65 -0.73 -1.74
CA SER A 119 3.90 -0.12 -0.66
C SER A 119 3.51 -1.17 0.38
N LEU A 120 3.65 -0.85 1.66
CA LEU A 120 3.36 -1.82 2.72
C LEU A 120 3.09 -1.15 4.07
N ILE A 121 2.21 -1.69 4.90
CA ILE A 121 1.52 -2.99 4.75
C ILE A 121 0.05 -2.83 4.38
N ASN A 122 -0.52 -3.87 3.77
CA ASN A 122 -1.96 -4.10 3.83
C ASN A 122 -2.39 -4.51 5.26
N THR A 123 -3.65 -4.87 5.47
CA THR A 123 -4.17 -5.20 6.80
C THR A 123 -3.66 -6.55 7.32
N LEU A 124 -3.46 -6.64 8.63
CA LEU A 124 -3.34 -7.94 9.32
C LEU A 124 -4.69 -8.66 9.32
N ILE A 125 -4.71 -9.96 9.61
CA ILE A 125 -5.95 -10.73 9.77
C ILE A 125 -6.36 -10.72 11.24
N GLY A 126 -7.62 -10.36 11.51
CA GLY A 126 -8.21 -10.37 12.85
C GLY A 126 -9.65 -10.84 12.86
N MET A 127 -10.23 -10.97 14.05
CA MET A 127 -11.64 -11.31 14.25
C MET A 127 -12.17 -10.66 15.53
N ALA A 128 -13.50 -10.58 15.63
CA ALA A 128 -14.20 -10.21 16.84
C ALA A 128 -15.35 -11.18 17.08
N ILE A 129 -15.61 -11.53 18.34
CA ILE A 129 -16.68 -12.44 18.77
C ILE A 129 -17.68 -11.66 19.60
N ASP A 130 -18.96 -11.74 19.24
CA ASP A 130 -20.04 -11.27 20.10
C ASP A 130 -20.25 -12.30 21.21
N ILE A 131 -19.95 -11.92 22.46
CA ILE A 131 -20.04 -12.83 23.62
C ILE A 131 -21.48 -13.15 24.02
N ARG A 132 -22.46 -12.31 23.64
CA ARG A 132 -23.88 -12.53 23.94
C ARG A 132 -24.49 -13.49 22.90
N LEU A 133 -24.18 -13.27 21.64
CA LEU A 133 -24.65 -14.11 20.52
C LEU A 133 -23.77 -15.34 20.28
N ARG A 134 -22.59 -15.42 20.92
CA ARG A 134 -21.60 -16.51 20.79
C ARG A 134 -21.22 -16.81 19.34
N ARG A 135 -21.07 -15.77 18.52
CA ARG A 135 -20.73 -15.89 17.10
C ARG A 135 -19.80 -14.76 16.65
N PRO A 136 -19.09 -14.92 15.52
CA PRO A 136 -18.30 -13.84 14.94
C PRO A 136 -19.16 -12.60 14.67
N VAL A 137 -18.59 -11.41 14.92
CA VAL A 137 -19.23 -10.13 14.61
C VAL A 137 -19.29 -9.90 13.10
N LEU A 138 -18.25 -10.31 12.38
CA LEU A 138 -18.15 -10.18 10.93
C LEU A 138 -18.79 -11.39 10.25
N ALA A 139 -19.61 -11.15 9.22
CA ALA A 139 -20.21 -12.22 8.42
C ALA A 139 -19.15 -13.12 7.75
N ASN A 140 -18.02 -12.53 7.35
CA ASN A 140 -16.87 -13.26 6.78
C ASN A 140 -15.99 -13.94 7.84
N ILE A 141 -16.44 -14.00 9.11
CA ILE A 141 -15.74 -14.52 10.30
C ILE A 141 -14.51 -13.69 10.69
N THR A 142 -13.59 -13.52 9.76
CA THR A 142 -12.37 -12.71 9.88
C THR A 142 -12.47 -11.44 9.03
N GLY A 143 -11.59 -10.49 9.31
CA GLY A 143 -11.46 -9.26 8.55
C GLY A 143 -10.06 -8.65 8.67
N GLY A 144 -9.85 -7.56 7.95
CA GLY A 144 -8.62 -6.79 8.03
C GLY A 144 -8.54 -5.98 9.33
N LEU A 145 -7.49 -6.17 10.11
CA LEU A 145 -7.11 -5.30 11.22
C LEU A 145 -6.21 -4.18 10.70
N SER A 146 -6.61 -2.93 11.00
CA SER A 146 -5.89 -1.71 10.64
C SER A 146 -5.94 -0.69 11.79
N GLY A 147 -5.49 0.54 11.53
CA GLY A 147 -5.44 1.60 12.54
C GLY A 147 -4.19 1.54 13.43
N PRO A 148 -4.08 2.41 14.44
CA PRO A 148 -2.85 2.58 15.23
C PRO A 148 -2.31 1.29 15.85
N ALA A 149 -3.20 0.33 16.13
CA ALA A 149 -2.84 -0.98 16.67
C ALA A 149 -1.81 -1.76 15.81
N ILE A 150 -1.81 -1.57 14.49
CA ILE A 150 -0.88 -2.28 13.60
C ILE A 150 0.43 -1.53 13.33
N LYS A 151 0.56 -0.28 13.81
CA LYS A 151 1.71 0.58 13.53
C LYS A 151 3.05 -0.09 13.85
N PRO A 152 3.25 -0.73 15.02
CA PRO A 152 4.56 -1.32 15.34
C PRO A 152 4.97 -2.45 14.38
N VAL A 153 3.99 -3.22 13.88
CA VAL A 153 4.23 -4.29 12.89
C VAL A 153 4.58 -3.69 11.54
N ALA A 154 3.80 -2.69 11.10
CA ALA A 154 4.02 -1.97 9.85
C ALA A 154 5.40 -1.31 9.81
N LEU A 155 5.78 -0.60 10.89
CA LEU A 155 7.06 0.10 10.99
C LEU A 155 8.25 -0.85 10.88
N ARG A 156 8.23 -1.98 11.60
CA ARG A 156 9.25 -3.04 11.49
C ARG A 156 9.34 -3.58 10.06
N MET A 157 8.20 -3.82 9.42
CA MET A 157 8.17 -4.38 8.06
C MET A 157 8.68 -3.39 7.01
N VAL A 158 8.37 -2.10 7.15
CA VAL A 158 8.92 -1.03 6.32
C VAL A 158 10.44 -0.96 6.48
N TRP A 159 10.95 -1.03 7.70
CA TRP A 159 12.40 -1.08 7.96
C TRP A 159 13.07 -2.24 7.20
N GLN A 160 12.49 -3.45 7.31
CA GLN A 160 12.99 -4.67 6.68
C GLN A 160 12.92 -4.59 5.15
N ALA A 161 11.79 -4.13 4.59
CA ALA A 161 11.63 -3.97 3.15
C ALA A 161 12.61 -2.95 2.59
N ALA A 162 12.76 -1.79 3.22
CA ALA A 162 13.68 -0.74 2.81
C ALA A 162 15.17 -1.14 2.96
N ASP A 163 15.49 -2.25 3.63
CA ASP A 163 16.85 -2.81 3.69
C ASP A 163 17.06 -3.88 2.60
N ALA A 164 15.95 -4.45 2.09
CA ALA A 164 15.95 -5.59 1.20
C ALA A 164 15.93 -5.22 -0.29
N VAL A 165 15.51 -4.01 -0.64
CA VAL A 165 15.33 -3.55 -2.04
C VAL A 165 16.00 -2.20 -2.28
N SER A 166 16.26 -1.89 -3.56
CA SER A 166 16.81 -0.60 -3.99
C SER A 166 15.72 0.38 -4.44
N ILE A 167 14.55 -0.12 -4.83
CA ILE A 167 13.39 0.72 -5.18
C ILE A 167 12.76 1.42 -3.96
N PRO A 168 12.10 2.59 -4.15
CA PRO A 168 11.43 3.30 -3.07
C PRO A 168 10.37 2.47 -2.34
N VAL A 169 10.27 2.70 -1.03
CA VAL A 169 9.28 2.06 -0.15
C VAL A 169 8.25 3.09 0.32
N ILE A 170 6.96 2.78 0.14
CA ILE A 170 5.85 3.59 0.64
C ILE A 170 5.30 2.95 1.91
N GLY A 171 5.42 3.66 3.03
CA GLY A 171 5.01 3.19 4.36
C GLY A 171 3.52 3.38 4.65
N ILE A 172 2.85 2.35 5.14
CA ILE A 172 1.41 2.32 5.39
C ILE A 172 1.12 1.47 6.63
N GLY A 173 0.18 1.91 7.46
CA GLY A 173 -0.37 1.11 8.56
C GLY A 173 -0.31 1.82 9.90
N GLY A 174 -1.47 2.26 10.39
CA GLY A 174 -1.61 2.86 11.71
C GLY A 174 -1.02 4.26 11.89
N ILE A 175 -0.60 4.92 10.80
CA ILE A 175 -0.17 6.32 10.81
C ILE A 175 -1.40 7.20 11.10
N SER A 176 -1.34 7.94 12.22
CA SER A 176 -2.42 8.83 12.66
C SER A 176 -1.95 10.22 13.07
N THR A 177 -0.65 10.40 13.26
CA THR A 177 -0.01 11.66 13.66
C THR A 177 1.22 11.94 12.80
N TRP A 178 1.72 13.18 12.84
CA TRP A 178 2.94 13.53 12.12
C TRP A 178 4.16 12.80 12.69
N GLN A 179 4.18 12.48 13.99
CA GLN A 179 5.23 11.68 14.62
C GLN A 179 5.25 10.27 14.05
N ASP A 180 4.08 9.64 13.92
CA ASP A 180 3.98 8.32 13.26
C ASP A 180 4.54 8.40 11.84
N ALA A 181 4.17 9.42 11.06
CA ALA A 181 4.69 9.60 9.70
C ALA A 181 6.23 9.74 9.68
N MET A 182 6.79 10.51 10.61
CA MET A 182 8.25 10.67 10.75
C MET A 182 8.94 9.36 11.13
N GLU A 183 8.37 8.54 12.01
CA GLU A 183 8.90 7.21 12.33
C GLU A 183 9.08 6.36 11.07
N PHE A 184 8.08 6.33 10.18
CA PHE A 184 8.15 5.58 8.93
C PHE A 184 9.21 6.11 7.97
N ILE A 185 9.32 7.44 7.84
CA ILE A 185 10.33 8.08 6.98
C ILE A 185 11.74 7.75 7.50
N LEU A 186 11.97 7.94 8.81
CA LEU A 186 13.24 7.61 9.48
C LEU A 186 13.58 6.12 9.38
N ALA A 187 12.58 5.24 9.34
CA ALA A 187 12.75 3.80 9.12
C ALA A 187 13.07 3.40 7.67
N GLY A 188 12.95 4.32 6.71
CA GLY A 188 13.31 4.09 5.30
C GLY A 188 12.17 4.27 4.30
N ALA A 189 10.98 4.70 4.71
CA ALA A 189 9.92 5.02 3.77
C ALA A 189 10.22 6.32 3.01
N SER A 190 10.10 6.29 1.68
CA SER A 190 10.24 7.47 0.82
C SER A 190 8.95 8.30 0.73
N ALA A 191 7.81 7.66 1.01
CA ALA A 191 6.49 8.29 1.12
C ALA A 191 5.62 7.50 2.11
N ILE A 192 4.46 8.04 2.47
CA ILE A 192 3.52 7.38 3.38
C ILE A 192 2.09 7.39 2.82
N GLN A 193 1.25 6.44 3.24
CA GLN A 193 -0.21 6.49 3.04
C GLN A 193 -0.96 6.49 4.37
N VAL A 194 -2.04 7.26 4.43
CA VAL A 194 -2.93 7.37 5.59
C VAL A 194 -4.29 6.80 5.24
N GLY A 195 -4.69 5.73 5.93
CA GLY A 195 -5.96 5.03 5.70
C GLY A 195 -6.96 5.31 6.82
N THR A 196 -6.98 4.44 7.83
CA THR A 196 -7.98 4.44 8.92
C THR A 196 -8.13 5.79 9.65
N ALA A 197 -7.07 6.60 9.76
CA ALA A 197 -7.14 7.90 10.43
C ALA A 197 -8.17 8.84 9.79
N ASN A 198 -8.35 8.78 8.46
CA ASN A 198 -9.33 9.61 7.76
C ASN A 198 -10.79 9.32 8.19
N PHE A 199 -11.08 8.13 8.72
CA PHE A 199 -12.44 7.80 9.17
C PHE A 199 -12.82 8.47 10.49
N PHE A 200 -11.86 8.71 11.37
CA PHE A 200 -12.11 9.35 12.67
C PHE A 200 -11.57 10.79 12.76
N ASN A 201 -10.68 11.18 11.84
CA ASN A 201 -10.17 12.54 11.69
C ASN A 201 -9.97 12.88 10.19
N PRO A 202 -10.94 13.54 9.54
CA PRO A 202 -10.83 13.96 8.14
C PRO A 202 -9.70 14.96 7.86
N ALA A 203 -9.21 15.69 8.87
CA ALA A 203 -8.10 16.64 8.74
C ALA A 203 -6.72 15.98 8.93
N SER A 204 -6.67 14.67 9.22
CA SER A 204 -5.44 13.98 9.61
C SER A 204 -4.29 14.14 8.61
N VAL A 205 -4.57 14.12 7.30
CA VAL A 205 -3.53 14.30 6.27
C VAL A 205 -2.92 15.71 6.31
N ASP A 206 -3.75 16.74 6.47
CA ASP A 206 -3.29 18.13 6.55
C ASP A 206 -2.48 18.38 7.83
N GLU A 207 -2.94 17.83 8.96
CA GLU A 207 -2.23 17.90 10.24
C GLU A 207 -0.88 17.18 10.20
N ILE A 208 -0.83 16.01 9.57
CA ILE A 208 0.41 15.26 9.35
C ILE A 208 1.39 16.09 8.51
N GLN A 209 0.92 16.64 7.39
CA GLN A 209 1.76 17.46 6.52
C GLN A 209 2.30 18.70 7.24
N ALA A 210 1.44 19.42 7.98
CA ALA A 210 1.84 20.59 8.75
C ALA A 210 2.86 20.26 9.84
N GLY A 211 2.66 19.13 10.53
CA GLY A 211 3.57 18.64 11.56
C GLY A 211 4.95 18.28 11.02
N ILE A 212 5.03 17.58 9.88
CA ILE A 212 6.31 17.26 9.21
C ILE A 212 7.03 18.56 8.81
N ARG A 213 6.33 19.51 8.17
CA ARG A 213 6.94 20.80 7.79
C ARG A 213 7.43 21.60 8.98
N ARG A 214 6.71 21.57 10.10
CA ARG A 214 7.17 22.20 11.35
C ARG A 214 8.44 21.53 11.87
N TYR A 215 8.43 20.21 12.00
CA TYR A 215 9.60 19.44 12.45
C TYR A 215 10.85 19.73 11.60
N MET A 216 10.70 19.75 10.28
CA MET A 216 11.81 20.08 9.37
C MET A 216 12.37 21.48 9.62
N ARG A 217 11.50 22.50 9.76
CA ARG A 217 11.93 23.88 10.05
C ARG A 217 12.63 24.01 11.41
N GLU A 218 12.08 23.39 12.45
CA GLU A 218 12.63 23.45 13.81
C GLU A 218 14.01 22.79 13.92
N ASN A 219 14.31 21.82 13.05
CA ASN A 219 15.56 21.07 13.04
C ASN A 219 16.50 21.48 11.90
N ASN A 220 16.22 22.57 11.17
CA ASN A 220 17.01 23.05 10.03
C ASN A 220 17.25 21.98 8.95
N ILE A 221 16.20 21.21 8.61
CA ILE A 221 16.24 20.17 7.58
C ILE A 221 15.62 20.72 6.30
N ASP A 222 16.44 20.93 5.26
CA ASP A 222 15.99 21.51 3.99
C ASP A 222 15.25 20.51 3.10
N GLN A 223 15.62 19.22 3.16
CA GLN A 223 15.11 18.17 2.28
C GLN A 223 14.66 16.96 3.09
N LEU A 224 13.41 16.51 2.85
CA LEU A 224 12.85 15.34 3.52
C LEU A 224 13.67 14.08 3.20
N GLN A 225 14.27 14.04 2.01
CA GLN A 225 15.11 12.96 1.52
C GLN A 225 16.28 12.65 2.46
N ASN A 226 16.82 13.66 3.14
CA ASN A 226 17.91 13.50 4.10
C ASN A 226 17.49 12.71 5.36
N LEU A 227 16.20 12.54 5.59
CA LEU A 227 15.64 11.80 6.73
C LEU A 227 15.27 10.37 6.38
N ILE A 228 15.16 10.05 5.08
CA ILE A 228 14.77 8.70 4.65
C ILE A 228 15.84 7.72 5.14
N GLY A 229 15.44 6.82 6.04
CA GLY A 229 16.34 5.80 6.58
C GLY A 229 17.38 6.33 7.58
N ALA A 230 17.28 7.59 8.04
CA ALA A 230 18.29 8.17 8.94
C ALA A 230 18.45 7.40 10.26
N ALA A 231 17.42 6.68 10.73
CA ALA A 231 17.53 5.82 11.91
C ALA A 231 18.36 4.54 11.68
N LYS A 232 18.67 4.20 10.42
CA LYS A 232 19.52 3.05 10.07
C LYS A 232 21.02 3.36 10.17
N GLY A 233 21.40 4.65 10.19
CA GLY A 233 22.79 5.15 10.11
C GLY A 233 23.64 5.01 11.37
N GLY A 234 23.51 3.88 12.08
CA GLY A 234 24.32 3.52 13.24
C GLY A 234 24.99 2.15 13.10
N LYS A 235 25.40 1.78 11.88
CA LYS A 235 26.27 0.62 11.60
C LYS A 235 27.65 1.10 11.20
#